data_AF-A0A9E0M3B1-F1
#
_entry.id   AF-A0A9E0M3B1-F1
#
_cell.length_a   1.000
_cell.length_b   1.000
_cell.length_c   1.000
_cell.angle_alpha   90.00
_cell.angle_beta   90.00
_cell.angle_gamma   90.00
#
_symmetry.space_group_name_H-M   'P 1'
#
loop_
_entity.id
_entity.type
_entity.pdbx_description
1 polymer ?
#
loop_
_entity_poly.entity_id
_entity_poly.type
_entity_poly.pdbx_seq_one_letter_code
_entity_poly.pdbx_strand_id
1 'polypeptide(L)'
;MTEKHLSTRFDSELSAICARVLEMGGLVESQTVQAMYALTHFSSETAAQVLEAEQRVNSMEVEIDLDLQRTIAMRQPAASDLRLLIAVSKASGNLERVGDEAARIAR
;
A
#
# COMPACT_ATOMS: atom_id res chain seq x y z
N MET A 1 23.42 25.72 6.93
CA MET A 1 22.63 25.52 5.70
C MET A 1 22.35 24.04 5.37
N THR A 2 22.99 23.09 6.05
CA THR A 2 22.88 21.63 5.79
C THR A 2 21.60 20.99 6.37
N GLU A 3 21.10 21.47 7.51
CA GLU A 3 19.89 20.92 8.16
C GLU A 3 18.62 21.04 7.30
N LYS A 4 18.45 22.18 6.60
CA LYS A 4 17.27 22.43 5.76
C LYS A 4 17.19 21.48 4.57
N HIS A 5 18.32 21.15 3.93
CA HIS A 5 18.34 20.20 2.82
C HIS A 5 18.08 18.75 3.26
N LEU A 6 18.51 18.37 4.48
CA LEU A 6 18.24 17.04 5.03
C LEU A 6 16.75 16.84 5.36
N SER A 7 16.11 17.83 5.96
CA SER A 7 14.67 17.81 6.25
C SER A 7 13.84 17.73 4.98
N THR A 8 14.11 18.56 3.96
CA THR A 8 13.35 18.53 2.70
C THR A 8 13.43 17.17 1.99
N ARG A 9 14.59 16.50 2.07
CA ARG A 9 14.75 15.17 1.46
C ARG A 9 13.98 14.10 2.23
N PHE A 10 13.99 14.15 3.55
CA PHE A 10 13.19 13.24 4.38
C PHE A 10 11.68 13.45 4.14
N ASP A 11 11.23 14.70 4.09
CA ASP A 11 9.82 15.03 3.81
C ASP A 11 9.38 14.50 2.42
N SER A 12 10.28 14.55 1.43
CA SER A 12 10.01 13.99 0.10
C SER A 12 9.94 12.45 0.10
N GLU A 13 10.82 11.78 0.87
CA GLU A 13 10.80 10.32 1.04
C GLU A 13 9.48 9.89 1.70
N LEU A 14 9.07 10.60 2.74
CA LEU A 14 7.85 10.34 3.49
C LEU A 14 6.60 10.56 2.61
N SER A 15 6.58 11.64 1.84
CA SER A 15 5.51 11.92 0.87
C SER A 15 5.42 10.84 -0.21
N ALA A 16 6.56 10.34 -0.70
CA ALA A 16 6.59 9.27 -1.70
C ALA A 16 6.06 7.94 -1.16
N ILE A 17 6.35 7.61 0.10
CA ILE A 17 5.79 6.42 0.76
C ILE A 17 4.27 6.58 0.91
N CYS A 18 3.79 7.73 1.38
CA CYS A 18 2.35 7.99 1.49
C CYS A 18 1.65 7.90 0.13
N ALA A 19 2.25 8.42 -0.94
CA ALA A 19 1.70 8.33 -2.29
C ALA A 19 1.52 6.87 -2.75
N ARG A 20 2.49 5.99 -2.47
CA ARG A 20 2.40 4.56 -2.81
C ARG A 20 1.34 3.81 -2.02
N VAL A 21 1.16 4.15 -0.73
CA VAL A 21 0.06 3.59 0.06
C VAL A 21 -1.30 4.04 -0.48
N LEU A 22 -1.44 5.29 -0.93
CA LEU A 22 -2.66 5.76 -1.58
C LEU A 22 -2.91 5.06 -2.92
N GLU A 23 -1.86 4.82 -3.72
CA GLU A 23 -1.94 4.05 -4.95
C GLU A 23 -2.39 2.60 -4.68
N MET A 24 -1.80 1.94 -3.69
CA MET A 24 -2.20 0.60 -3.25
C MET A 24 -3.67 0.59 -2.80
N GLY A 25 -4.10 1.63 -2.07
CA GLY A 25 -5.49 1.79 -1.65
C GLY A 25 -6.47 1.90 -2.82
N GLY A 26 -6.13 2.68 -3.85
CA GLY A 26 -6.95 2.78 -5.06
C GLY A 26 -7.04 1.46 -5.83
N LEU A 27 -5.95 0.69 -5.87
CA LEU A 27 -5.94 -0.64 -6.48
C LEU A 27 -6.86 -1.62 -5.72
N VAL A 28 -6.75 -1.65 -4.39
CA VAL A 28 -7.59 -2.49 -3.50
C VAL A 28 -9.07 -2.11 -3.60
N GLU A 29 -9.38 -0.80 -3.69
CA GLU A 29 -10.75 -0.33 -3.93
C GLU A 29 -11.30 -0.86 -5.25
N SER A 30 -10.55 -0.70 -6.36
CA SER A 30 -10.93 -1.22 -7.67
C SER A 30 -11.13 -2.73 -7.65
N GLN A 31 -10.23 -3.46 -7.00
CA GLN A 31 -10.29 -4.91 -6.84
C GLN A 31 -11.56 -5.34 -6.08
N THR A 32 -11.93 -4.63 -5.03
CA THR A 32 -13.15 -4.89 -4.25
C THR A 32 -14.41 -4.70 -5.11
N VAL A 33 -14.48 -3.61 -5.87
CA VAL A 33 -15.60 -3.33 -6.78
C VAL A 33 -15.71 -4.42 -7.87
N GLN A 34 -14.58 -4.81 -8.45
CA GLN A 34 -14.54 -5.86 -9.47
C GLN A 34 -14.92 -7.23 -8.92
N ALA A 35 -14.51 -7.57 -7.70
CA ALA A 35 -14.89 -8.83 -7.04
C ALA A 35 -16.42 -8.91 -6.84
N MET A 36 -17.04 -7.81 -6.39
CA MET A 36 -18.50 -7.73 -6.27
C MET A 36 -19.21 -7.84 -7.63
N TYR A 37 -18.65 -7.22 -8.67
CA TYR A 37 -19.17 -7.35 -10.03
C TYR A 37 -19.09 -8.80 -10.52
N ALA A 38 -17.93 -9.46 -10.34
CA ALA A 38 -17.71 -10.83 -10.73
C ALA A 38 -18.70 -11.79 -10.07
N LEU A 39 -18.91 -11.64 -8.75
CA LEU A 39 -19.87 -12.42 -7.98
C LEU A 39 -21.32 -12.22 -8.47
N THR A 40 -21.73 -10.97 -8.67
CA THR A 40 -23.11 -10.64 -9.04
C THR A 40 -23.48 -11.03 -10.46
N HIS A 41 -22.51 -11.02 -11.38
CA HIS A 41 -22.72 -11.30 -12.80
C HIS A 41 -22.16 -12.66 -13.24
N PHE A 42 -21.62 -13.46 -12.32
CA PHE A 42 -20.93 -14.73 -12.61
C PHE A 42 -19.84 -14.58 -13.68
N SER A 43 -19.11 -13.44 -13.66
CA SER A 43 -18.07 -13.13 -14.64
C SER A 43 -16.73 -13.73 -14.23
N SER A 44 -16.37 -14.87 -14.82
CA SER A 44 -15.08 -15.52 -14.59
C SER A 44 -13.89 -14.69 -15.11
N GLU A 45 -14.09 -13.90 -16.16
CA GLU A 45 -13.08 -12.99 -16.68
C GLU A 45 -12.74 -11.90 -15.65
N THR A 46 -13.75 -11.25 -15.06
CA THR A 46 -13.54 -10.24 -14.03
C THR A 46 -12.94 -10.84 -12.76
N ALA A 47 -13.33 -12.06 -12.40
CA ALA A 47 -12.71 -12.78 -11.29
C ALA A 47 -11.21 -13.03 -11.52
N ALA A 48 -10.80 -13.41 -12.72
CA ALA A 48 -9.39 -13.59 -13.06
C ALA A 48 -8.59 -12.27 -12.94
N GLN A 49 -9.19 -11.15 -13.36
CA GLN A 49 -8.57 -9.81 -13.19
C GLN A 49 -8.37 -9.44 -11.71
N VAL A 50 -9.33 -9.77 -10.85
CA VAL A 50 -9.21 -9.57 -9.39
C VAL A 50 -8.04 -10.36 -8.81
N LEU A 51 -7.86 -11.61 -9.24
CA LEU A 51 -6.75 -12.46 -8.78
C LEU A 51 -5.39 -12.00 -9.31
N GLU A 52 -5.33 -11.40 -10.51
CA GLU A 52 -4.11 -10.79 -11.02
C GLU A 52 -3.76 -9.50 -10.26
N ALA A 53 -4.76 -8.66 -9.97
CA ALA A 53 -4.58 -7.45 -9.17
C ALA A 53 -4.07 -7.77 -7.75
N GLU A 54 -4.50 -8.89 -7.16
CA GLU A 54 -4.05 -9.35 -5.85
C GLU A 54 -2.53 -9.54 -5.78
N GLN A 55 -1.93 -10.10 -6.83
CA GLN A 55 -0.47 -10.28 -6.87
C GLN A 55 0.27 -8.94 -6.87
N ARG A 56 -0.32 -7.91 -7.49
CA ARG A 56 0.23 -6.55 -7.49
C ARG A 56 0.09 -5.90 -6.12
N VAL A 57 -1.05 -6.04 -5.45
CA VAL A 57 -1.26 -5.54 -4.07
C VAL A 57 -0.21 -6.12 -3.12
N ASN A 58 -0.01 -7.43 -3.14
CA ASN A 58 1.02 -8.11 -2.34
C ASN A 58 2.44 -7.59 -2.62
N SER A 59 2.77 -7.38 -3.89
CA SER A 59 4.08 -6.84 -4.27
C SER A 59 4.28 -5.40 -3.76
N MET A 60 3.24 -4.57 -3.86
CA MET A 60 3.27 -3.20 -3.36
C MET A 60 3.43 -3.13 -1.84
N GLU A 61 2.77 -4.02 -1.09
CA GLU A 61 2.91 -4.10 0.37
C GLU A 61 4.38 -4.33 0.77
N VAL A 62 5.02 -5.33 0.15
CA VAL A 62 6.43 -5.64 0.41
C VAL A 62 7.35 -4.48 0.05
N GLU A 63 7.13 -3.82 -1.09
CA GLU A 63 7.93 -2.67 -1.51
C GLU A 63 7.78 -1.47 -0.54
N ILE A 64 6.56 -1.19 -0.09
CA ILE A 64 6.27 -0.14 0.88
C ILE A 64 6.97 -0.44 2.20
N ASP A 65 6.88 -1.68 2.69
CA ASP A 65 7.45 -2.07 3.97
C ASP A 65 9.00 -2.03 3.94
N LEU A 66 9.62 -2.43 2.82
CA LEU A 66 11.06 -2.27 2.60
C LEU A 66 11.50 -0.81 2.64
N ASP A 67 10.74 0.10 2.03
CA ASP A 67 11.09 1.51 2.00
C ASP A 67 10.85 2.22 3.34
N LEU A 68 9.85 1.79 4.10
CA LEU A 68 9.68 2.19 5.50
C LEU A 68 10.88 1.77 6.35
N GLN A 69 11.31 0.51 6.25
CA GLN A 69 12.46 -0.01 7.00
C GLN A 69 13.75 0.72 6.63
N ARG A 70 14.00 0.96 5.35
CA ARG A 70 15.16 1.75 4.87
C ARG A 70 15.14 3.17 5.41
N THR A 71 13.99 3.83 5.38
CA THR A 71 13.84 5.20 5.88
C THR A 71 14.13 5.27 7.38
N ILE A 72 13.59 4.34 8.17
CA ILE A 72 13.84 4.28 9.62
C ILE A 72 15.33 4.05 9.91
N ALA A 73 15.94 3.06 9.24
CA ALA A 73 17.33 2.69 9.45
C ALA A 73 18.32 3.80 9.09
N MET A 74 18.06 4.52 7.99
CA MET A 74 18.98 5.53 7.46
C MET A 74 18.84 6.89 8.14
N ARG A 75 17.68 7.22 8.69
CA ARG A 75 17.35 8.60 9.10
C ARG A 75 17.18 8.81 10.60
N GLN A 76 16.98 7.75 11.39
CA GLN A 76 16.67 7.83 12.83
C GLN A 76 15.62 8.93 13.12
N PRO A 77 14.41 8.80 12.53
CA PRO A 77 13.40 9.86 12.51
C PRO A 77 12.99 10.31 13.92
N ALA A 78 12.55 11.56 14.02
CA ALA A 78 11.99 12.08 15.25
C ALA A 78 10.73 11.30 15.65
N ALA A 79 10.35 11.38 16.93
CA ALA A 79 9.24 10.58 17.46
C ALA A 79 7.90 10.81 16.72
N SER A 80 7.63 12.01 16.20
CA SER A 80 6.46 12.29 15.37
C SER A 80 6.46 11.48 14.08
N ASP A 81 7.59 11.47 13.39
CA ASP A 81 7.70 10.91 12.05
C ASP A 81 7.80 9.39 12.13
N LEU A 82 8.47 8.86 13.15
CA LEU A 82 8.45 7.43 13.44
C LEU A 82 7.03 6.91 13.70
N ARG A 83 6.21 7.66 14.46
CA ARG A 83 4.80 7.28 14.65
C ARG A 83 4.02 7.26 13.34
N LEU A 84 4.26 8.22 12.45
CA LEU A 84 3.63 8.26 11.14
C LEU A 84 4.05 7.05 10.29
N LEU A 85 5.36 6.75 10.21
CA LEU A 85 5.88 5.59 9.47
C LEU A 85 5.28 4.27 9.99
N ILE A 86 5.14 4.11 11.30
CA ILE A 86 4.49 2.93 11.91
C ILE A 86 3.00 2.87 11.54
N ALA A 87 2.30 3.99 11.54
CA ALA A 87 0.89 4.03 11.15
C ALA A 87 0.71 3.64 9.67
N VAL A 88 1.62 4.08 8.81
CA VAL A 88 1.66 3.74 7.39
C VAL A 88 1.91 2.24 7.18
N SER A 89 2.88 1.63 7.87
CA SER A 89 3.12 0.16 7.81
C SER A 89 1.88 -0.65 8.22
N LYS A 90 1.20 -0.23 9.29
CA LYS A 90 -0.05 -0.90 9.70
C LYS A 90 -1.17 -0.72 8.68
N ALA A 91 -1.24 0.44 8.04
CA ALA A 91 -2.24 0.71 7.02
C ALA A 91 -2.00 -0.12 5.75
N SER A 92 -0.76 -0.26 5.29
CA SER A 92 -0.43 -1.11 4.12
C SER A 92 -0.79 -2.57 4.38
N GLY A 93 -0.45 -3.12 5.56
CA GLY A 93 -0.86 -4.48 5.92
C GLY A 93 -2.38 -4.66 6.02
N ASN A 94 -3.12 -3.63 6.44
CA ASN A 94 -4.59 -3.69 6.41
C ASN A 94 -5.15 -3.63 4.98
N LEU A 95 -4.53 -2.86 4.08
CA LEU A 95 -4.93 -2.78 2.68
C LEU A 95 -4.71 -4.10 1.95
N GLU A 96 -3.57 -4.77 2.17
CA GLU A 96 -3.29 -6.10 1.63
C GLU A 96 -4.40 -7.08 2.03
N ARG A 97 -4.73 -7.14 3.32
CA ARG A 97 -5.80 -8.01 3.82
C ARG A 97 -7.15 -7.74 3.18
N VAL A 98 -7.47 -6.49 2.84
CA VAL A 98 -8.72 -6.16 2.13
C VAL A 98 -8.68 -6.71 0.71
N GLY A 99 -7.55 -6.57 0.01
CA GLY A 99 -7.35 -7.17 -1.31
C GLY A 99 -7.50 -8.71 -1.26
N ASP A 100 -6.92 -9.31 -0.24
CA ASP A 100 -6.92 -10.74 0.00
C ASP A 100 -8.35 -11.30 0.20
N GLU A 101 -9.21 -10.55 0.93
CA GLU A 101 -10.64 -10.86 1.04
C GLU A 101 -11.40 -10.59 -0.27
N ALA A 102 -11.07 -9.56 -1.05
CA ALA A 102 -11.64 -9.33 -2.38
C ALA A 102 -11.32 -10.50 -3.33
N ALA A 103 -10.10 -11.03 -3.29
CA ALA A 103 -9.69 -12.22 -4.01
C ALA A 103 -10.46 -13.48 -3.57
N ARG A 104 -10.84 -13.59 -2.30
CA ARG A 104 -11.73 -14.67 -1.82
C ARG A 104 -13.15 -14.52 -2.33
N ILE A 105 -13.69 -13.31 -2.42
CA ILE A 105 -15.03 -13.05 -2.98
C ILE A 105 -15.10 -13.45 -4.46
N ALA A 106 -14.02 -13.22 -5.22
CA ALA A 106 -13.96 -13.51 -6.65
C ALA A 106 -13.72 -14.99 -6.99
N ARG A 107 -13.31 -15.82 -6.02
CA ARG A 107 -13.10 -17.28 -6.21
C ARG A 107 -14.41 -18.05 -6.06
#